data_AF-A0A9D7NQW8-F1
#
_entry.id   AF-A0A9D7NQW8-F1
#
_cell.length_a   1.000
_cell.length_b   1.000
_cell.length_c   1.000
_cell.angle_alpha   90.00
_cell.angle_beta   90.00
_cell.angle_gamma   90.00
#
_symmetry.space_group_name_H-M   'P 1'
#
loop_
_entity.id
_entity.type
_entity.pdbx_description
1 polymer ?
#
loop_
_entity_poly.entity_id
_entity_poly.type
_entity_poly.pdbx_seq_one_letter_code
_entity_poly.pdbx_strand_id
1 'polypeptide(L)' 'MSQKRAEAVRDALIAAGVEAGRLRALGSGEDRPIDDNSSNEGRARNRRVEIVLEQGQ' A
#
# COMPACT_ATOMS: atom_id res chain seq x y z
N MET A 1 5.05 -4.99 -8.52
CA MET A 1 5.86 -4.56 -7.34
C MET A 1 5.01 -3.92 -6.25
N SER A 2 4.07 -3.03 -6.59
CA SER A 2 3.12 -2.41 -5.64
C SER A 2 2.18 -3.42 -4.97
N GLN A 3 1.59 -4.35 -5.73
CA GLN A 3 0.66 -5.37 -5.22
C GLN A 3 1.30 -6.25 -4.12
N LYS A 4 2.51 -6.76 -4.35
CA LYS A 4 3.25 -7.58 -3.36
C LYS A 4 3.51 -6.82 -2.04
N ARG A 5 3.70 -5.50 -2.09
CA ARG A 5 3.89 -4.68 -0.88
C ARG A 5 2.56 -4.49 -0.13
N ALA A 6 1.48 -4.26 -0.85
CA ALA A 6 0.14 -4.17 -0.27
C ALA A 6 -0.27 -5.50 0.39
N GLU A 7 0.05 -6.63 -0.24
CA GLU A 7 -0.14 -7.97 0.33
C GLU A 7 0.69 -8.19 1.59
N ALA A 8 1.98 -7.81 1.58
CA ALA A 8 2.84 -7.93 2.76
C ALA A 8 2.29 -7.13 3.97
N VAL A 9 1.73 -5.94 3.73
CA VAL A 9 1.11 -5.13 4.80
C VAL A 9 -0.21 -5.75 5.26
N ARG A 10 -1.04 -6.27 4.35
CA ARG A 10 -2.26 -7.01 4.70
C ARG A 10 -1.93 -8.20 5.60
N ASP A 11 -0.94 -9.00 5.22
CA ASP A 11 -0.57 -10.21 5.95
C ASP A 11 0.01 -9.86 7.33
N ALA A 12 0.77 -8.77 7.45
CA ALA A 12 1.22 -8.24 8.74
C ALA A 12 0.05 -7.80 9.65
N LEU A 13 -0.98 -7.16 9.10
CA LEU A 13 -2.17 -6.76 9.84
C LEU A 13 -3.01 -7.96 10.28
N ILE A 14 -3.10 -9.00 9.44
CA ILE A 14 -3.75 -10.27 9.80
C ILE A 14 -2.99 -10.94 10.96
N ALA A 15 -1.65 -10.97 10.88
CA ALA A 15 -0.82 -11.49 11.98
C ALA A 15 -0.97 -10.69 13.29
N ALA A 16 -1.28 -9.39 13.20
CA ALA A 16 -1.60 -8.54 14.34
C ALA A 16 -3.04 -8.72 14.88
N GLY A 17 -3.84 -9.60 14.27
CA GLY A 17 -5.20 -9.95 14.75
C GLY A 17 -6.34 -9.24 14.02
N VAL A 18 -6.09 -8.52 12.93
CA VAL A 18 -7.15 -7.95 12.11
C VAL A 18 -7.78 -9.04 11.24
N GLU A 19 -9.11 -9.14 11.24
CA GLU A 19 -9.83 -10.10 10.41
C GLU A 19 -9.57 -9.86 8.92
N ALA A 20 -9.18 -10.91 8.20
CA ALA A 20 -8.84 -10.83 6.77
C ALA A 20 -10.00 -10.31 5.91
N GLY A 21 -11.26 -10.59 6.27
CA GLY A 21 -12.44 -10.11 5.56
C GLY A 21 -12.62 -8.59 5.59
N ARG A 22 -11.97 -7.90 6.53
CA ARG A 22 -12.01 -6.43 6.66
C ARG A 22 -10.89 -5.73 5.89
N LEU A 23 -9.98 -6.49 5.28
CA LEU A 23 -8.78 -5.96 4.65
C LEU A 23 -8.78 -6.23 3.15
N ARG A 24 -8.55 -5.18 2.36
CA ARG A 24 -8.38 -5.30 0.91
C ARG A 24 -7.03 -4.72 0.51
N ALA A 25 -6.18 -5.56 -0.08
CA ALA A 25 -4.89 -5.13 -0.61
C ALA A 25 -5.05 -4.72 -2.09
N LEU A 26 -4.90 -3.42 -2.38
CA LEU A 26 -4.93 -2.88 -3.73
C LEU A 26 -3.55 -2.30 -4.08
N GLY A 27 -2.92 -2.81 -5.14
CA GLY A 27 -1.68 -2.26 -5.67
C GLY A 27 -1.95 -1.16 -6.68
N SER A 28 -1.99 0.13 -6.27
CA SER A 28 -2.16 1.28 -7.17
C SER A 28 -0.97 1.57 -8.12
N GLY A 29 0.00 0.67 -8.23
CA GLY A 29 1.08 0.81 -9.23
C GLY A 29 1.82 2.14 -9.20
N GLU A 30 2.11 2.65 -10.39
CA GLU A 30 2.82 3.91 -10.69
C GLU A 30 1.83 5.05 -10.99
N ASP A 31 0.52 4.83 -10.83
CA ASP A 31 -0.56 5.72 -11.29
C ASP A 31 -0.70 7.01 -10.46
N ARG A 32 -0.09 7.06 -9.26
CA ARG A 32 -0.08 8.25 -8.40
C ARG A 32 1.30 8.50 -7.77
N PRO A 33 2.30 8.87 -8.58
CA PRO A 33 3.59 9.27 -8.05
C PRO A 33 3.39 10.57 -7.25
N ILE A 34 3.97 10.62 -6.05
CA ILE A 34 4.04 11.87 -5.27
C ILE A 34 5.18 12.74 -5.75
N ASP A 35 6.13 12.16 -6.48
CA ASP A 35 7.34 12.82 -6.95
C ASP A 35 7.83 12.21 -8.27
N ASP A 36 8.78 12.87 -8.93
CA ASP A 36 9.35 12.45 -10.20
C ASP A 36 10.07 11.09 -10.10
N ASN A 37 9.62 10.11 -10.89
CA ASN A 37 10.25 8.78 -10.97
C ASN A 37 11.62 8.80 -11.68
N SER A 38 12.01 9.91 -12.29
CA SER A 38 13.27 10.03 -13.04
C SER A 38 14.48 10.15 -12.10
N SER A 39 14.29 10.64 -10.86
CA SER A 39 15.34 10.71 -9.83
C SER A 39 15.33 9.48 -8.92
N ASN A 40 16.52 9.06 -8.46
CA ASN A 40 16.65 8.03 -7.42
C ASN A 40 15.95 8.44 -6.11
N GLU A 41 15.98 9.72 -5.77
CA GLU A 41 15.30 10.25 -4.58
C GLU A 41 13.78 10.26 -4.76
N GLY A 42 13.28 10.69 -5.92
CA GLY A 42 11.84 10.67 -6.22
C GLY A 42 11.29 9.24 -6.25
N ARG A 43 12.03 8.27 -6.82
CA ARG A 43 11.70 6.84 -6.69
C ARG A 43 11.70 6.35 -5.25
N ALA A 44 12.61 6.83 -4.40
CA ALA A 44 12.61 6.47 -2.99
C ALA A 44 11.39 7.01 -2.26
N ARG A 45 11.00 8.26 -2.55
CA ARG A 45 9.79 8.90 -2.01
C ARG A 45 8.51 8.23 -2.49
N ASN A 46 8.49 7.71 -3.72
CA ASN A 46 7.36 6.96 -4.28
C ASN A 46 7.19 5.54 -3.69
N ARG A 47 8.12 5.03 -2.85
CA ARG A 47 7.96 3.74 -2.15
C ARG A 47 7.16 3.90 -0.85
N ARG A 48 5.89 4.33 -0.95
CA ARG A 48 4.95 4.40 0.18
C ARG A 48 3.88 3.30 0.11
N VAL A 49 3.34 2.95 1.27
CA VAL A 49 2.08 2.20 1.39
C VAL A 49 1.10 3.11 2.12
N GLU A 50 -0.07 3.36 1.52
CA GLU A 50 -1.16 4.09 2.17
C GLU A 50 -2.19 3.10 2.70
N ILE A 51 -2.63 3.31 3.93
CA ILE A 51 -3.71 2.54 4.56
C ILE A 51 -4.93 3.46 4.63
N VAL A 52 -5.96 3.14 3.85
CA VAL A 52 -7.23 3.87 3.88
C VAL A 52 -8.21 3.08 4.75
N LEU A 53 -8.69 3.72 5.81
CA LEU A 53 -9.74 3.18 6.67
C LEU A 53 -11.10 3.65 6.13
N GLU A 54 -11.81 2.79 5.43
CA GLU A 54 -13.21 3.06 5.09
C GLU A 54 -14.06 2.70 6.31
N GLN A 55 -14.69 3.70 6.94
CA GLN A 55 -15.73 3.43 7.92
C GLN A 55 -16.97 2.99 7.14
N GLY A 56 -17.37 1.73 7.34
CA GLY A 56 -18.63 1.22 6.80
C GLY A 56 -19.77 2.16 7.21
N GLN A 57 -20.55 2.60 6.23
CA GLN A 57 -21.74 3.43 6.46
C GLN A 57 -22.81 2.68 7.24
#